data_AF-A0A1R2CL12-F1
#
_entry.id   AF-A0A1R2CL12-F1
#
_cell.length_a   1.000
_cell.length_b   1.000
_cell.length_c   1.000
_cell.angle_alpha   90.00
_cell.angle_beta   90.00
_cell.angle_gamma   90.00
#
_symmetry.space_group_name_H-M   'P 1'
#
loop_
_entity.id
_entity.type
_entity.pdbx_description
1 polymer ?
#
loop_
_entity_poly.entity_id
_entity_poly.type
_entity_poly.pdbx_seq_one_letter_code
_entity_poly.pdbx_strand_id
1 'polypeptide(L)'
;MASLFENWKKHLEEIGIDKNQIIKGTFVFTGIASLYVTSLWGLCYVLSPTRYLVNTIKWNYLTKAYENGMMKAKEAKFLQKMPEQYRGRLTLSFGEMLALKVVLAPVGLPFKVWLTVKIMQVTNQR
;
A
#
# COMPACT_ATOMS: atom_id res chain seq x y z
N MET A 1 -0.26 27.97 1.48
CA MET A 1 0.21 26.59 1.65
C MET A 1 0.84 26.14 0.34
N ALA A 2 2.11 26.48 0.09
CA ALA A 2 2.87 25.83 -0.97
C ALA A 2 2.88 24.35 -0.60
N SER A 3 2.22 23.51 -1.41
CA SER A 3 2.09 22.09 -1.09
C SER A 3 3.50 21.50 -0.97
N LEU A 4 3.71 20.55 -0.05
CA LEU A 4 4.96 19.79 0.07
C LEU A 4 5.49 19.33 -1.31
N PHE A 5 4.58 19.10 -2.24
CA PHE A 5 4.81 18.79 -3.65
C PHE A 5 5.54 19.90 -4.42
N GLU A 6 5.19 21.17 -4.25
CA GLU A 6 5.86 22.30 -4.92
C GLU A 6 7.28 22.53 -4.40
N ASN A 7 7.50 22.37 -3.09
CA ASN A 7 8.83 22.47 -2.49
C ASN A 7 9.73 21.31 -2.92
N TRP A 8 9.20 20.07 -2.97
CA TRP A 8 9.92 18.92 -3.51
C TRP A 8 10.23 19.09 -5.00
N LYS A 9 9.29 19.64 -5.76
CA LYS A 9 9.45 19.91 -7.20
C LYS A 9 10.56 20.91 -7.47
N LYS A 10 10.61 22.03 -6.73
CA LYS A 10 11.70 23.02 -6.85
C LYS A 10 13.07 22.42 -6.51
N HIS A 11 13.14 21.64 -5.43
CA HIS A 11 14.41 21.06 -5.00
C HIS A 11 14.94 20.02 -5.99
N LEU A 12 14.06 19.23 -6.63
CA LEU A 12 14.48 18.27 -7.65
C LEU A 12 14.91 18.94 -8.96
N GLU A 13 14.32 20.08 -9.31
CA GLU A 13 14.77 20.90 -10.44
C GLU A 13 16.16 21.51 -10.20
N GLU A 14 16.44 21.94 -8.97
CA GLU A 14 17.78 22.43 -8.57
C GLU A 14 18.86 21.35 -8.70
N ILE A 15 18.49 20.07 -8.60
CA ILE A 15 19.41 18.91 -8.71
C ILE A 15 19.52 18.43 -10.19
N GLY A 16 18.89 19.12 -11.15
CA GLY A 16 18.99 18.80 -12.58
C GLY A 16 18.13 17.63 -13.05
N ILE A 17 17.14 17.21 -12.26
CA ILE A 17 16.20 16.15 -12.63
C ILE A 17 15.04 16.76 -13.42
N ASP A 18 14.86 16.30 -14.66
CA ASP A 18 13.82 16.77 -15.57
C ASP A 18 12.41 16.59 -14.95
N LYS A 19 11.61 17.67 -14.94
CA LYS A 19 10.25 17.67 -14.38
C LYS A 19 9.37 16.54 -14.92
N ASN A 20 9.52 16.19 -16.20
CA ASN A 20 8.73 15.13 -16.83
C ASN A 20 9.10 13.75 -16.29
N GLN A 21 10.36 13.53 -15.91
CA GLN A 21 10.80 12.27 -15.31
C GLN A 21 10.23 12.08 -13.89
N ILE A 22 10.12 13.16 -13.12
CA ILE A 22 9.54 13.15 -11.77
C ILE A 22 8.04 12.83 -11.81
N ILE A 23 7.31 13.45 -12.74
CA ILE A 23 5.87 13.21 -12.93
C ILE A 23 5.63 11.77 -13.36
N LYS A 24 6.38 11.28 -14.36
CA LYS A 24 6.31 9.87 -14.81
C LYS A 24 6.64 8.90 -13.66
N GLY A 25 7.71 9.15 -12.91
CA GLY A 25 8.11 8.31 -11.78
C GLY A 25 7.07 8.27 -10.67
N THR A 26 6.44 9.41 -10.37
CA THR A 26 5.35 9.49 -9.38
C THR A 26 4.12 8.71 -9.85
N PHE A 27 3.77 8.82 -11.13
CA PHE A 27 2.65 8.08 -11.70
C PHE A 27 2.89 6.56 -11.66
N VAL A 28 4.07 6.12 -12.07
CA VAL A 28 4.49 4.71 -12.01
C VAL A 28 4.49 4.20 -10.57
N PHE A 29 5.06 4.95 -9.62
CA PHE A 29 5.07 4.58 -8.21
C PHE A 29 3.64 4.46 -7.63
N THR A 30 2.76 5.40 -7.98
CA THR A 30 1.35 5.37 -7.55
C THR A 30 0.64 4.14 -8.12
N GLY A 31 0.90 3.80 -9.38
CA GLY A 31 0.39 2.58 -10.02
C GLY A 31 0.85 1.32 -9.30
N ILE A 32 2.16 1.19 -9.04
CA ILE A 32 2.73 0.04 -8.30
C ILE A 32 2.14 -0.02 -6.89
N ALA A 33 2.03 1.11 -6.20
CA ALA A 33 1.49 1.16 -4.85
C ALA A 33 0.01 0.73 -4.82
N SER A 34 -0.79 1.14 -5.80
CA SER A 34 -2.18 0.73 -5.95
C SER A 34 -2.29 -0.77 -6.21
N LEU A 35 -1.53 -1.29 -7.20
CA LEU A 35 -1.48 -2.72 -7.52
C LEU A 35 -1.02 -3.57 -6.33
N TYR A 36 -0.04 -3.09 -5.57
CA TYR A 36 0.41 -3.74 -4.34
C TYR A 36 -0.71 -3.84 -3.30
N VAL A 37 -1.45 -2.75 -3.08
CA VAL A 37 -2.55 -2.75 -2.11
C VAL A 37 -3.71 -3.64 -2.56
N THR A 38 -4.10 -3.58 -3.84
CA THR A 38 -5.20 -4.39 -4.37
C THR A 38 -4.85 -5.88 -4.43
N SER A 39 -3.63 -6.22 -4.83
CA SER A 39 -3.15 -7.61 -4.80
C SER A 39 -3.07 -8.16 -3.38
N LEU A 40 -2.53 -7.38 -2.43
CA LEU A 40 -2.46 -7.78 -1.03
C LEU A 40 -3.86 -7.95 -0.42
N TRP A 41 -4.80 -7.06 -0.75
CA TRP A 41 -6.19 -7.19 -0.31
C TRP A 41 -6.88 -8.42 -0.91
N GLY A 42 -6.71 -8.66 -2.20
CA GLY A 42 -7.23 -9.85 -2.88
C GLY A 42 -6.65 -11.15 -2.30
N LEU A 43 -5.36 -11.19 -2.00
CA LEU A 43 -4.72 -12.32 -1.33
C LEU A 43 -5.32 -12.57 0.06
N CYS A 44 -5.56 -11.53 0.85
CA CYS A 44 -6.23 -11.65 2.16
C CYS A 44 -7.68 -12.13 2.03
N TYR A 45 -8.37 -11.75 0.95
CA TYR A 45 -9.74 -12.21 0.68
C TYR A 45 -9.82 -13.71 0.36
N VAL A 46 -8.82 -14.24 -0.35
CA VAL A 46 -8.76 -15.66 -0.73
C VAL A 46 -8.20 -16.52 0.39
N LEU A 47 -7.07 -16.14 1.00
CA LEU A 47 -6.30 -17.00 1.90
C LEU A 47 -6.53 -16.73 3.39
N SER A 48 -7.00 -15.54 3.74
CA SER A 48 -7.14 -15.05 5.12
C SER A 48 -5.98 -15.39 6.08
N PRO A 49 -4.73 -15.07 5.69
CA PRO A 49 -3.53 -15.62 6.33
C PRO A 49 -3.29 -15.03 7.73
N THR A 50 -3.73 -13.81 7.99
CA THR A 50 -3.36 -13.09 9.22
C THR A 50 -4.13 -13.62 10.43
N ARG A 51 -5.40 -14.00 10.27
CA ARG A 51 -6.18 -14.64 11.33
C ARG A 51 -5.55 -15.94 11.82
N TYR A 52 -4.99 -16.74 10.91
CA TYR A 52 -4.25 -17.95 11.26
C TYR A 52 -2.94 -17.60 11.98
N LEU A 53 -2.13 -16.70 11.42
CA LEU A 53 -0.83 -16.33 11.98
C LEU A 53 -0.91 -15.67 13.37
N VAL A 54 -1.93 -14.83 13.63
CA VAL A 54 -2.15 -14.21 14.95
C VAL A 54 -2.44 -15.28 16.00
N ASN A 55 -3.23 -16.28 15.66
CA ASN A 55 -3.60 -17.36 16.58
C ASN A 55 -2.45 -18.35 16.81
N THR A 56 -1.59 -18.57 15.82
CA THR A 56 -0.50 -19.55 15.90
C THR A 56 0.79 -18.98 16.48
N ILE A 57 1.19 -17.77 16.10
CA ILE A 57 2.55 -17.25 16.38
C ILE A 57 2.57 -16.37 17.65
N LYS A 58 1.41 -15.93 18.17
CA LYS A 58 1.28 -15.04 19.35
C LYS A 58 2.28 -13.86 19.34
N TRP A 59 2.57 -13.32 18.15
CA TRP A 59 3.50 -12.22 18.01
C TRP A 59 2.81 -10.90 18.36
N ASN A 60 3.17 -10.30 19.49
CA ASN A 60 2.55 -9.06 19.99
C ASN A 60 2.48 -7.92 18.96
N TYR A 61 3.49 -7.81 18.07
CA TYR A 61 3.49 -6.81 17.01
C TYR A 61 2.42 -7.08 15.95
N LEU A 62 2.30 -8.34 15.51
CA LEU A 62 1.29 -8.77 14.54
C LEU A 62 -0.13 -8.63 15.11
N THR A 63 -0.33 -9.01 16.37
CA THR A 63 -1.63 -8.88 17.05
C THR A 63 -2.08 -7.42 17.13
N LYS A 64 -1.20 -6.51 17.57
CA LYS A 64 -1.49 -5.07 17.58
C LYS A 64 -1.76 -4.52 16.18
N ALA A 65 -0.98 -4.94 15.18
CA ALA A 65 -1.20 -4.53 13.80
C ALA A 65 -2.56 -5.02 13.26
N TYR A 66 -2.95 -6.24 13.62
CA TYR A 66 -4.24 -6.84 13.26
C TYR A 66 -5.42 -6.12 13.92
N GLU A 67 -5.37 -5.87 15.23
CA GLU A 67 -6.43 -5.14 15.94
C GLU A 67 -6.62 -3.73 15.37
N ASN A 68 -5.51 -3.00 15.15
CA ASN A 68 -5.54 -1.67 14.55
C ASN A 68 -6.08 -1.70 13.11
N GLY A 69 -5.70 -2.71 12.33
CA GLY A 69 -6.20 -2.92 10.97
C GLY A 69 -7.70 -3.17 10.96
N MET A 70 -8.19 -4.02 11.87
CA MET A 70 -9.60 -4.35 12.01
C MET A 70 -10.45 -3.16 12.46
N MET A 71 -9.94 -2.33 13.39
CA MET A 71 -10.61 -1.09 13.81
C MET A 71 -10.79 -0.14 12.63
N LYS A 72 -9.71 0.12 11.88
CA LYS A 72 -9.75 0.97 10.68
C LYS A 72 -10.65 0.41 9.58
N ALA A 73 -10.69 -0.91 9.41
CA ALA A 73 -11.57 -1.55 8.45
C ALA A 73 -13.05 -1.36 8.80
N LYS A 74 -13.41 -1.45 10.09
CA LYS A 74 -14.79 -1.22 10.56
C LYS A 74 -15.25 0.24 10.37
N GLU A 75 -14.33 1.19 10.54
CA GLU A 75 -14.59 2.63 10.36
C GLU A 75 -14.63 3.07 8.88
N ALA A 76 -14.17 2.22 7.95
CA ALA A 76 -14.10 2.56 6.55
C ALA A 76 -15.48 2.62 5.89
N LYS A 77 -15.98 3.84 5.67
CA LYS A 77 -17.29 4.12 5.06
C LYS A 77 -17.53 3.41 3.71
N PHE A 78 -16.48 3.20 2.91
CA PHE A 78 -16.62 2.51 1.62
C PHE A 78 -16.96 1.02 1.78
N LEU A 79 -16.45 0.36 2.83
CA LEU A 79 -16.77 -1.03 3.13
C LEU A 79 -18.20 -1.16 3.65
N GLN A 80 -18.69 -0.19 4.41
CA GLN A 80 -20.07 -0.16 4.89
C GLN A 80 -21.09 -0.02 3.74
N LYS A 81 -20.70 0.59 2.62
CA LYS A 81 -21.51 0.70 1.40
C LYS A 81 -21.52 -0.58 0.55
N MET A 82 -20.68 -1.57 0.86
CA MET A 82 -20.64 -2.84 0.12
C MET A 82 -21.88 -3.70 0.41
N PRO A 83 -22.26 -4.60 -0.52
CA PRO A 83 -23.37 -5.53 -0.32
C PRO A 83 -23.18 -6.36 0.94
N GLU A 84 -24.25 -6.52 1.72
CA GLU A 84 -24.21 -7.17 3.03
C GLU A 84 -23.65 -8.61 2.98
N GLN A 85 -23.98 -9.34 1.91
CA GLN A 85 -23.50 -10.70 1.63
C GLN A 85 -21.96 -10.83 1.65
N TYR A 86 -21.23 -9.80 1.20
CA TYR A 86 -19.77 -9.82 1.10
C TYR A 86 -19.09 -8.91 2.13
N ARG A 87 -19.84 -8.01 2.76
CA ARG A 87 -19.33 -6.96 3.66
C ARG A 87 -18.46 -7.53 4.78
N GLY A 88 -18.88 -8.63 5.41
CA GLY A 88 -18.12 -9.26 6.48
C GLY A 88 -16.73 -9.73 6.01
N ARG A 89 -16.69 -10.46 4.88
CA ARG A 89 -15.45 -10.99 4.32
C ARG A 89 -14.53 -9.91 3.75
N LEU A 90 -15.11 -8.88 3.12
CA LEU A 90 -14.37 -7.71 2.63
C LEU A 90 -13.76 -6.90 3.79
N THR A 91 -14.50 -6.72 4.88
CA THR A 91 -14.00 -6.02 6.08
C THR A 91 -12.85 -6.78 6.73
N LEU A 92 -12.98 -8.10 6.88
CA LEU A 92 -11.94 -8.95 7.43
C LEU A 92 -10.67 -8.88 6.57
N SER A 93 -10.77 -9.17 5.28
CA SER A 93 -9.64 -9.14 4.35
C SER A 93 -8.98 -7.76 4.25
N PHE A 94 -9.73 -6.68 4.38
CA PHE A 94 -9.17 -5.32 4.40
C PHE A 94 -8.39 -5.07 5.70
N GLY A 95 -8.90 -5.50 6.84
CA GLY A 95 -8.20 -5.41 8.12
C GLY A 95 -6.90 -6.21 8.14
N GLU A 96 -6.93 -7.44 7.59
CA GLU A 96 -5.76 -8.29 7.40
C GLU A 96 -4.71 -7.66 6.48
N MET A 97 -5.15 -7.08 5.36
CA MET A 97 -4.27 -6.36 4.44
C MET A 97 -3.57 -5.18 5.13
N LEU A 98 -4.29 -4.40 5.94
CA LEU A 98 -3.70 -3.29 6.69
C LEU A 98 -2.65 -3.78 7.69
N ALA A 99 -2.91 -4.88 8.38
CA ALA A 99 -1.97 -5.50 9.32
C ALA A 99 -0.71 -5.98 8.60
N LEU A 100 -0.87 -6.72 7.50
CA LEU A 100 0.24 -7.21 6.68
C LEU A 100 1.03 -6.07 6.05
N LYS A 101 0.38 -4.99 5.63
CA LYS A 101 1.07 -3.82 5.10
C LYS A 101 2.01 -3.17 6.13
N VAL A 102 1.64 -3.18 7.40
CA VAL A 102 2.50 -2.68 8.49
C VAL A 102 3.69 -3.62 8.70
N VAL A 103 3.44 -4.93 8.76
CA VAL A 103 4.50 -5.93 8.93
C VAL A 103 5.48 -5.95 7.75
N LEU A 104 4.97 -5.79 6.54
CA LEU A 104 5.75 -5.75 5.30
C LEU A 104 6.32 -4.37 5.00
N ALA A 105 6.00 -3.32 5.77
CA ALA A 105 6.48 -1.96 5.51
C ALA A 105 8.01 -1.85 5.34
N PRO A 106 8.85 -2.54 6.14
CA PRO A 106 10.32 -2.45 6.03
C PRO A 106 10.83 -2.91 4.66
N VAL A 107 10.14 -3.86 4.03
CA VAL A 107 10.55 -4.45 2.74
C VAL A 107 9.76 -3.84 1.58
N GLY A 108 8.49 -3.53 1.80
CA GLY A 108 7.55 -3.08 0.78
C GLY A 108 7.87 -1.69 0.25
N LEU A 109 8.38 -0.77 1.06
CA LEU A 109 8.76 0.56 0.57
C LEU A 109 10.01 0.50 -0.32
N PRO A 110 11.15 -0.09 0.10
CA PRO A 110 12.32 -0.26 -0.78
C PRO A 110 11.99 -1.00 -2.06
N PHE A 111 11.19 -2.07 -1.99
CA PHE A 111 10.79 -2.86 -3.16
C PHE A 111 10.02 -2.02 -4.18
N LYS A 112 9.02 -1.24 -3.74
CA LYS A 112 8.26 -0.36 -4.65
C LYS A 112 9.13 0.71 -5.29
N VAL A 113 10.04 1.32 -4.53
CA VAL A 113 10.99 2.32 -5.06
C VAL A 113 11.90 1.70 -6.10
N TRP A 114 12.48 0.53 -5.80
CA TRP A 114 13.33 -0.21 -6.74
C TRP A 114 12.58 -0.56 -8.03
N LEU A 115 11.33 -1.04 -7.91
CA LEU A 115 10.51 -1.41 -9.04
C LEU A 115 10.14 -0.20 -9.90
N THR A 116 9.84 0.95 -9.28
CA THR A 116 9.64 2.22 -9.98
C THR A 116 10.88 2.60 -10.79
N VAL A 117 12.07 2.54 -10.18
CA VAL A 117 13.34 2.87 -10.88
C VAL A 117 13.54 1.94 -12.07
N LYS A 118 13.31 0.63 -11.91
CA LYS A 118 13.43 -0.33 -13.01
C LYS A 118 12.45 -0.09 -14.14
N ILE A 119 11.19 0.18 -13.84
CA ILE A 119 10.18 0.48 -14.87
C ILE A 119 10.52 1.78 -15.59
N MET A 120 10.98 2.81 -14.87
CA MET A 120 11.41 4.08 -15.45
C MET A 120 12.63 3.91 -16.38
N GLN A 121 13.61 3.08 -16.00
CA GLN A 121 14.77 2.76 -16.84
C GLN A 121 14.34 2.08 -18.16
N VAL A 122 13.43 1.11 -18.10
CA VAL A 122 12.92 0.42 -19.29
C VAL A 122 12.07 1.34 -20.17
N THR A 123 11.29 2.22 -19.56
CA THR A 123 10.38 3.14 -20.28
C THR A 123 11.13 4.30 -20.95
N ASN A 124 12.27 4.73 -20.41
CA ASN A 124 13.12 5.77 -21.02
C ASN A 124 14.10 5.23 -22.07
N GLN A 125 14.28 3.91 -22.17
CA GLN A 125 15.08 3.27 -23.23
C GLN A 125 14.31 3.06 -24.54
N ARG A 126 13.01 3.44 -24.59
CA ARG A 126 12.20 3.52 -25.80
C ARG A 126 11.90 4.98 -26.13
#